data_AF-F0T679-F1
#
_entry.id   AF-F0T679-F1
#
_cell.length_a   1.000
_cell.length_b   1.000
_cell.length_c   1.000
_cell.angle_alpha   90.00
_cell.angle_beta   90.00
_cell.angle_gamma   90.00
#
_symmetry.space_group_name_H-M   'P 1'
#
loop_
_entity.id
_entity.type
_entity.pdbx_description
1 polymer ?
#
loop_
_entity_poly.entity_id
_entity_poly.type
_entity_poly.pdbx_seq_one_letter_code
_entity_poly.pdbx_strand_id
1 'polypeptide(L)'
;MDQRGQISIEYVLLVSIVLIIVVVFGLIITDQSEQNNLASAVQLGASNATANLVFGSTSQSPVKVTNVAMTGTGQNISVVVHFSRPVTDQQSTIIASIVKSLNSSGFTNVTSTTSSVTVTTSATATGTHHIYNITLS
;
A
#
# COMPACT_ATOMS: atom_id res chain seq x y z
N MET A 1 -54.37 -9.42 -14.51
CA MET A 1 -53.13 -8.80 -14.01
C MET A 1 -52.13 -9.92 -13.84
N ASP A 2 -51.08 -9.92 -14.66
CA ASP A 2 -50.13 -11.03 -14.82
C ASP A 2 -49.22 -11.17 -13.58
N GLN A 3 -49.64 -12.00 -12.61
CA GLN A 3 -48.80 -12.35 -11.45
C GLN A 3 -47.46 -12.98 -11.86
N ARG A 4 -47.38 -13.60 -13.04
CA ARG A 4 -46.15 -14.18 -13.59
C ARG A 4 -45.14 -13.11 -14.02
N GLY A 5 -45.62 -11.97 -14.51
CA GLY A 5 -44.77 -10.83 -14.88
C GLY A 5 -44.25 -10.08 -13.65
N GLN A 6 -45.08 -9.94 -12.63
CA GLN A 6 -44.73 -9.26 -11.37
C GLN A 6 -43.62 -10.00 -10.59
N ILE A 7 -43.73 -11.32 -10.42
CA ILE A 7 -42.69 -12.11 -9.72
C ILE A 7 -41.35 -12.05 -10.47
N SER A 8 -41.39 -11.96 -11.81
CA SER A 8 -40.18 -11.92 -12.64
C SER A 8 -39.42 -10.58 -12.54
N ILE A 9 -40.14 -9.46 -12.49
CA ILE A 9 -39.50 -8.13 -12.43
C ILE A 9 -38.90 -7.87 -11.05
N GLU A 10 -39.60 -8.26 -9.98
CA GLU A 10 -39.17 -8.08 -8.59
C GLU A 10 -37.91 -8.91 -8.31
N TYR A 11 -37.84 -10.15 -8.81
CA TYR A 11 -36.67 -11.01 -8.66
C TYR A 11 -35.44 -10.44 -9.39
N VAL A 12 -35.61 -9.99 -10.63
CA VAL A 12 -34.51 -9.38 -11.41
C VAL A 12 -34.01 -8.10 -10.73
N LEU A 13 -34.91 -7.30 -10.17
CA LEU A 13 -34.57 -6.05 -9.49
C LEU A 13 -33.82 -6.29 -8.18
N LEU A 14 -34.24 -7.30 -7.40
CA LEU A 14 -33.54 -7.69 -6.17
C LEU A 14 -32.13 -8.24 -6.46
N VAL A 15 -32.01 -9.14 -7.43
CA VAL A 15 -30.69 -9.71 -7.84
C VAL A 15 -29.76 -8.61 -8.33
N SER A 16 -30.28 -7.64 -9.10
CA SER A 16 -29.50 -6.51 -9.61
C SER A 16 -28.95 -5.63 -8.49
N ILE A 17 -29.77 -5.30 -7.48
CA ILE A 17 -29.33 -4.52 -6.31
C ILE A 17 -28.25 -5.26 -5.54
N VAL A 18 -28.43 -6.56 -5.29
CA VAL A 18 -27.45 -7.38 -4.58
C VAL A 18 -26.12 -7.41 -5.33
N LEU A 19 -26.14 -7.59 -6.66
CA LEU A 19 -24.93 -7.57 -7.48
C LEU A 19 -24.21 -6.23 -7.43
N ILE A 20 -24.93 -5.12 -7.51
CA ILE A 20 -24.33 -3.78 -7.42
C ILE A 20 -23.62 -3.60 -6.06
N ILE A 21 -24.28 -3.99 -4.96
CA ILE A 21 -23.69 -3.92 -3.62
C ILE A 21 -22.39 -4.73 -3.57
N VAL A 22 -22.41 -5.99 -4.02
CA VAL A 22 -21.23 -6.87 -4.01
C VAL A 22 -20.08 -6.27 -4.82
N VAL A 23 -20.35 -5.72 -6.00
CA VAL A 23 -19.32 -5.08 -6.84
C VAL A 23 -18.73 -3.85 -6.15
N VAL A 24 -19.56 -2.97 -5.59
CA VAL A 24 -19.10 -1.74 -4.91
C VAL A 24 -18.20 -2.09 -3.72
N PHE A 25 -18.63 -3.01 -2.85
CA PHE A 25 -17.81 -3.42 -1.71
C PHE A 25 -16.55 -4.17 -2.15
N GLY A 26 -16.61 -4.98 -3.21
CA GLY A 26 -15.45 -5.67 -3.77
C GLY A 26 -14.36 -4.71 -4.24
N LEU A 27 -14.73 -3.60 -4.88
CA LEU A 27 -13.77 -2.57 -5.31
C LEU A 27 -13.09 -1.90 -4.10
N ILE A 28 -13.87 -1.51 -3.08
CA ILE A 28 -13.35 -0.85 -1.87
C ILE A 28 -12.39 -1.76 -1.09
N ILE A 29 -12.72 -3.04 -0.92
CA ILE A 29 -11.89 -4.00 -0.18
C ILE A 29 -10.56 -4.23 -0.90
N THR A 30 -10.57 -4.26 -2.24
CA THR A 30 -9.36 -4.47 -3.04
C THR A 30 -8.38 -3.31 -2.85
N ASP A 31 -8.85 -2.06 -2.92
CA ASP A 31 -8.02 -0.87 -2.73
C ASP A 31 -7.41 -0.84 -1.31
N GLN A 32 -8.21 -1.11 -0.27
CA GLN A 32 -7.71 -1.12 1.11
C GLN A 32 -6.70 -2.25 1.35
N SER A 33 -6.94 -3.43 0.77
CA SER A 33 -6.00 -4.55 0.88
C SER A 33 -4.66 -4.22 0.22
N GLU A 34 -4.67 -3.56 -0.93
CA GLU A 34 -3.44 -3.12 -1.61
C GLU A 34 -2.65 -2.14 -0.75
N GLN A 35 -3.32 -1.09 -0.23
CA GLN A 35 -2.69 -0.09 0.63
C GLN A 35 -2.09 -0.73 1.89
N ASN A 36 -2.82 -1.63 2.55
CA ASN A 36 -2.33 -2.33 3.74
C ASN A 36 -1.10 -3.21 3.44
N ASN A 37 -1.10 -3.90 2.29
CA ASN A 37 0.03 -4.72 1.86
C ASN A 37 1.26 -3.85 1.60
N LEU A 38 1.08 -2.70 0.95
CA LEU A 38 2.15 -1.74 0.73
C LEU A 38 2.69 -1.17 2.05
N ALA A 39 1.81 -0.73 2.95
CA ALA A 39 2.19 -0.22 4.27
C ALA A 39 3.08 -1.22 5.02
N SER A 40 2.62 -2.47 5.04
CA SER A 40 3.30 -3.57 5.73
C SER A 40 4.65 -3.86 5.10
N ALA A 41 4.73 -3.88 3.77
CA ALA A 41 5.99 -4.07 3.05
C ALA A 41 6.98 -2.94 3.33
N VAL A 42 6.54 -1.68 3.30
CA VAL A 42 7.36 -0.51 3.61
C VAL A 42 7.84 -0.55 5.06
N GLN A 43 6.94 -0.79 6.01
CA GLN A 43 7.27 -0.89 7.43
C GLN A 43 8.27 -2.01 7.71
N LEU A 44 8.07 -3.18 7.10
CA LEU A 44 8.97 -4.32 7.25
C LEU A 44 10.35 -4.02 6.66
N GLY A 45 10.41 -3.44 5.46
CA GLY A 45 11.66 -3.06 4.82
C GLY A 45 12.44 -2.04 5.64
N ALA A 46 11.77 -1.02 6.14
CA ALA A 46 12.37 0.00 7.00
C ALA A 46 12.85 -0.58 8.34
N SER A 47 12.03 -1.40 9.00
CA SER A 47 12.37 -2.02 10.29
C SER A 47 13.54 -3.01 10.16
N ASN A 48 13.58 -3.79 9.08
CA ASN A 48 14.70 -4.70 8.80
C ASN A 48 16.00 -3.93 8.55
N ALA A 49 15.95 -2.80 7.85
CA ALA A 49 17.12 -1.96 7.65
C ALA A 49 17.66 -1.41 8.97
N THR A 50 16.79 -0.82 9.79
CA THR A 50 17.22 -0.23 11.06
C THR A 50 17.73 -1.29 12.03
N ALA A 51 17.14 -2.49 12.05
CA ALA A 51 17.66 -3.63 12.81
C ALA A 51 19.05 -4.04 12.31
N ASN A 52 19.22 -4.20 10.99
CA ASN A 52 20.49 -4.65 10.42
C ASN A 52 21.63 -3.62 10.62
N LEU A 53 21.31 -2.33 10.63
CA LEU A 53 22.27 -1.25 10.91
C LEU A 53 22.82 -1.31 12.34
N VAL A 54 21.99 -1.70 13.32
CA VAL A 54 22.42 -1.90 14.71
C VAL A 54 23.37 -3.08 14.83
N PHE A 55 23.12 -4.17 14.08
CA PHE A 55 24.02 -5.33 14.07
C PHE A 55 25.33 -5.05 13.33
N GLY A 56 25.30 -4.25 12.26
CA GLY A 56 26.48 -3.94 11.46
C GLY A 56 27.37 -2.83 12.03
N SER A 57 26.88 -2.00 12.95
CA SER A 57 27.65 -0.89 13.51
C SER A 57 27.25 -0.59 14.96
N THR A 58 28.02 -1.10 15.92
CA THR A 58 27.79 -0.90 17.36
C THR A 58 27.93 0.55 17.82
N SER A 59 28.53 1.41 17.00
CA SER A 59 28.68 2.84 17.28
C SER A 59 27.47 3.69 16.87
N GLN A 60 26.50 3.14 16.14
CA GLN A 60 25.29 3.87 15.74
C GLN A 60 24.16 3.62 16.74
N SER A 61 23.53 4.69 17.23
CA SER A 61 22.39 4.59 18.13
C SER A 61 21.20 3.90 17.42
N PRO A 62 20.51 2.94 18.03
CA PRO A 62 19.37 2.28 17.41
C PRO A 62 18.28 3.25 16.94
N VAL A 63 17.69 2.97 15.78
CA VAL A 63 16.51 3.67 15.25
C VAL A 63 15.36 2.71 15.14
N LYS A 64 14.17 3.14 15.56
CA LYS A 64 12.93 2.39 15.36
C LYS A 64 12.01 3.14 14.40
N VAL A 65 11.30 2.37 13.57
CA VAL A 65 10.13 2.88 12.85
C VAL A 65 9.03 3.11 13.88
N THR A 66 8.49 4.32 13.93
CA THR A 66 7.43 4.70 14.88
C THR A 66 6.06 4.65 14.21
N ASN A 67 5.98 5.02 12.94
CA ASN A 67 4.74 5.05 12.19
C ASN A 67 4.99 4.97 10.68
N VAL A 68 4.03 4.43 9.93
CA VAL A 68 3.94 4.58 8.47
C VAL A 68 2.62 5.27 8.17
N ALA A 69 2.68 6.57 7.91
CA ALA A 69 1.52 7.37 7.61
C ALA A 69 1.23 7.34 6.11
N MET A 70 0.00 7.01 5.74
CA MET A 70 -0.49 7.15 4.37
C MET A 70 -1.49 8.30 4.29
N THR A 71 -1.28 9.18 3.31
CA THR A 71 -2.16 10.30 3.03
C THR A 71 -2.38 10.45 1.53
N GLY A 72 -3.54 10.97 1.13
CA GLY A 72 -3.93 11.07 -0.27
C GLY A 72 -5.19 10.26 -0.57
N THR A 73 -5.86 10.62 -1.65
CA THR A 73 -7.11 9.99 -2.10
C THR A 73 -7.05 9.78 -3.61
N GLY A 74 -7.59 8.66 -4.07
CA GLY A 74 -7.51 8.29 -5.48
C GLY A 74 -6.10 7.83 -5.86
N GLN A 75 -5.64 8.18 -7.06
CA GLN A 75 -4.47 7.54 -7.67
C GLN A 75 -3.12 7.94 -7.06
N ASN A 76 -2.98 9.08 -6.40
CA ASN A 76 -1.69 9.52 -5.84
C ASN A 76 -1.73 9.44 -4.32
N ILE A 77 -0.89 8.58 -3.75
CA ILE A 77 -0.84 8.33 -2.31
C ILE A 77 0.57 8.62 -1.80
N SER A 78 0.68 9.49 -0.81
CA SER A 78 1.91 9.78 -0.09
C SER A 78 2.07 8.82 1.09
N VAL A 79 3.23 8.19 1.20
CA VAL A 79 3.61 7.31 2.30
C VAL A 79 4.79 7.93 3.03
N VAL A 80 4.66 8.22 4.31
CA VAL A 80 5.72 8.79 5.14
C VAL A 80 6.08 7.80 6.24
N VAL A 81 7.33 7.35 6.23
CA VAL A 81 7.87 6.48 7.27
C VAL A 81 8.53 7.34 8.33
N HIS A 82 7.97 7.32 9.54
CA HIS A 82 8.50 8.07 10.67
C HIS A 82 9.45 7.21 11.50
N PHE A 83 10.54 7.83 11.92
CA PHE A 83 11.54 7.19 12.76
C PHE A 83 11.64 7.85 14.15
N SER A 84 12.27 7.18 15.10
CA SER A 84 12.52 7.73 16.45
C SER A 84 13.56 8.87 16.47
N ARG A 85 14.35 9.00 15.41
CA ARG A 85 15.32 10.07 15.18
C ARG A 85 15.54 10.25 13.67
N PRO A 86 16.05 11.40 13.21
CA PRO A 86 16.41 11.58 11.81
C PRO A 86 17.39 10.50 11.32
N VAL A 87 17.19 10.04 10.09
CA VAL A 87 17.93 8.94 9.44
C VAL A 87 18.69 9.38 8.18
N THR A 88 19.10 10.65 8.11
CA THR A 88 19.79 11.24 6.93
C THR A 88 20.98 10.40 6.48
N ASP A 89 21.75 9.89 7.44
CA ASP A 89 22.99 9.15 7.16
C ASP A 89 22.72 7.69 6.77
N GLN A 90 21.53 7.18 7.09
CA GLN A 90 21.12 5.80 6.84
C GLN A 90 20.07 5.68 5.71
N GLN A 91 19.70 6.80 5.09
CA GLN A 91 18.57 6.90 4.17
C GLN A 91 18.69 5.93 2.98
N SER A 92 19.84 5.89 2.32
CA SER A 92 20.08 4.99 1.18
C SER A 92 19.91 3.51 1.54
N THR A 93 20.44 3.08 2.69
CA THR A 93 20.31 1.69 3.16
C THR A 93 18.86 1.34 3.49
N ILE A 94 18.14 2.26 4.12
CA ILE A 94 16.72 2.07 4.46
C ILE A 94 15.89 1.97 3.18
N ILE A 95 16.10 2.87 2.21
CA ILE A 95 15.40 2.86 0.93
C ILE A 95 15.66 1.55 0.17
N ALA A 96 16.91 1.09 0.08
CA ALA A 96 17.23 -0.17 -0.60
C ALA A 96 16.50 -1.38 0.03
N SER A 97 16.38 -1.39 1.36
CA SER A 97 15.65 -2.43 2.08
C SER A 97 14.13 -2.35 1.86
N ILE A 98 13.56 -1.13 1.80
CA ILE A 98 12.15 -0.91 1.44
C ILE A 98 11.88 -1.45 0.04
N VAL A 99 12.72 -1.12 -0.94
CA VAL A 99 12.60 -1.63 -2.31
C VAL A 99 12.64 -3.16 -2.33
N LYS A 100 13.58 -3.77 -1.59
CA LYS A 100 13.67 -5.24 -1.48
C LYS A 100 12.38 -5.84 -0.91
N SER A 101 11.82 -5.24 0.14
CA SER A 101 10.59 -5.69 0.78
C SER A 101 9.38 -5.57 -0.14
N LEU A 102 9.26 -4.45 -0.87
CA LEU A 102 8.22 -4.22 -1.87
C LEU A 102 8.28 -5.26 -2.99
N ASN A 103 9.46 -5.50 -3.55
CA ASN A 103 9.67 -6.51 -4.58
C ASN A 103 9.30 -7.91 -4.07
N SER A 104 9.67 -8.25 -2.83
CA SER A 104 9.30 -9.54 -2.22
C SER A 104 7.80 -9.67 -1.93
N SER A 105 7.09 -8.55 -1.81
CA SER A 105 5.63 -8.49 -1.62
C SER A 105 4.87 -8.51 -2.95
N GLY A 106 5.56 -8.59 -4.09
CA GLY A 106 4.97 -8.70 -5.42
C GLY A 106 4.82 -7.39 -6.19
N PHE A 107 5.27 -6.26 -5.64
CA PHE A 107 5.30 -4.99 -6.38
C PHE A 107 6.45 -5.00 -7.38
N THR A 108 6.16 -4.84 -8.67
CA THR A 108 7.16 -4.97 -9.75
C THR A 108 7.62 -3.63 -10.33
N ASN A 109 6.77 -2.61 -10.31
CA ASN A 109 7.10 -1.27 -10.83
C ASN A 109 7.53 -0.36 -9.68
N VAL A 110 8.71 -0.64 -9.12
CA VAL A 110 9.30 0.12 -8.03
C VAL A 110 10.49 0.91 -8.57
N THR A 111 10.46 2.22 -8.44
CA THR A 111 11.60 3.11 -8.74
C THR A 111 12.04 3.79 -7.44
N SER A 112 13.34 4.01 -7.27
CA SER A 112 13.87 4.62 -6.06
C SER A 112 14.94 5.65 -6.37
N THR A 113 14.95 6.72 -5.58
CA THR A 113 16.06 7.67 -5.50
C THR A 113 16.85 7.41 -4.21
N THR A 114 17.80 8.28 -3.89
CA THR A 114 18.49 8.23 -2.59
C THR A 114 17.56 8.58 -1.42
N SER A 115 16.43 9.24 -1.67
CA SER A 115 15.57 9.80 -0.62
C SER A 115 14.11 9.38 -0.67
N SER A 116 13.67 8.76 -1.77
CA SER A 116 12.28 8.38 -1.99
C SER A 116 12.14 7.08 -2.77
N VAL A 117 10.97 6.46 -2.67
CA VAL A 117 10.56 5.32 -3.52
C VAL A 117 9.22 5.67 -4.16
N THR A 118 9.07 5.41 -5.45
CA THR A 118 7.79 5.47 -6.15
C THR A 118 7.38 4.06 -6.56
N VAL A 119 6.15 3.68 -6.24
CA VAL A 119 5.56 2.39 -6.63
C VAL A 119 4.33 2.65 -7.48
N THR A 120 4.26 2.06 -8.67
CA THR A 120 3.11 2.18 -9.56
C THR A 120 2.40 0.84 -9.69
N THR A 121 1.16 0.73 -9.22
CA THR A 121 0.39 -0.50 -9.38
C THR A 121 -0.25 -0.54 -10.78
N SER A 122 -0.14 -1.70 -11.44
CA SER A 122 -0.75 -1.92 -12.75
C SER A 122 -2.26 -2.05 -12.59
N ALA A 123 -3.04 -1.40 -13.45
CA ALA A 123 -4.48 -1.66 -13.50
C ALA A 123 -4.69 -3.10 -13.96
N THR A 124 -5.26 -3.90 -13.06
CA THR A 124 -6.20 -4.93 -13.51
C THR A 124 -7.38 -4.24 -14.18
N ALA A 125 -8.02 -4.90 -15.16
CA ALA A 125 -9.11 -4.36 -15.99
C ALA A 125 -10.32 -3.76 -15.24
N THR A 126 -10.32 -3.80 -13.92
CA THR A 126 -11.34 -3.31 -12.98
C THR A 126 -10.77 -2.56 -11.77
N GLY A 127 -9.44 -2.35 -11.67
CA GLY A 127 -8.77 -1.78 -10.48
C GLY A 127 -8.30 -0.33 -10.66
N THR A 128 -8.27 0.43 -9.57
CA THR A 128 -7.71 1.78 -9.51
C THR A 128 -6.19 1.71 -9.62
N HIS A 129 -5.58 2.48 -10.52
CA HIS A 129 -4.12 2.64 -10.52
C HIS A 129 -3.70 3.49 -9.31
N HIS A 130 -2.76 3.01 -8.50
CA HIS A 130 -2.15 3.81 -7.45
C HIS A 130 -0.67 4.06 -7.74
N ILE A 131 -0.25 5.30 -7.46
CA ILE A 131 1.11 5.79 -7.47
C ILE A 131 1.43 6.17 -6.04
N TYR A 132 2.25 5.34 -5.39
CA TYR A 132 2.69 5.54 -4.03
C TYR A 132 4.02 6.26 -4.01
N ASN A 133 4.10 7.40 -3.34
CA ASN A 133 5.32 8.16 -3.14
C ASN A 133 5.77 8.02 -1.69
N ILE A 134 6.80 7.21 -1.47
CA ILE A 134 7.32 6.86 -0.16
C ILE A 134 8.52 7.75 0.17
N THR A 135 8.49 8.34 1.37
CA THR A 135 9.53 9.21 1.91
C THR A 135 9.83 8.88 3.37
N LEU A 136 11.00 9.30 3.84
CA LEU A 136 11.45 9.08 5.21
C LEU A 136 11.39 10.38 6.01
N SER A 137 10.93 10.32 7.25
CA SER A 137 10.81 11.46 8.18
C SER A 137 11.37 11.18 9.55
#